data_AF-A0A3N4LVK8-F1
#
_entry.id   AF-A0A3N4LVK8-F1
#
_cell.length_a   1.000
_cell.length_b   1.000
_cell.length_c   1.000
_cell.angle_alpha   90.00
_cell.angle_beta   90.00
_cell.angle_gamma   90.00
#
_symmetry.space_group_name_H-M   'P 1'
#
loop_
_entity.id
_entity.type
_entity.pdbx_description
1 polymer ?
#
loop_
_entity_poly.entity_id
_entity_poly.type
_entity_poly.pdbx_seq_one_letter_code
_entity_poly.pdbx_strand_id
1 'polypeptide(L)'
;MTLLGGSLTDILNTYQPPHPETSEKKDLSQQTIILVVDGLHNLPDDLQFNGTLAELANLSHGGFRLVCVTSAFRDRIETALKPSRRLRIYLPIEPLNPPTIRDEHGNSIAAFHDKTPLGQLLVRDCGGHGRALEILWNLIKGKDLKSTNLKEIMHDLKAKLTSYYPMVFRVRTEEKEAIVRAAFVHPLLYASDPLSGTGKTPDELCAPGLVWFEEDETATGYGRLKVAYICIWAMANSLRDPILRNWSFDDYSTLLEKVNEAIKPSWEEFKRFNIRFRCLKSQIFEKGKLLTLTELHYGAKITGDIAFRNRHLTPSKAIHHTDTHTNICNKTQWLVTSLEAPILQSPVNEVHQYKLYSGQRNIREAEYQKERQKAASSTDFFILYTTQEHSGNISLPQNSALVCQDNWDRYYGSFAGRAFIYGSGVGGK
;
A
#
# COMPACT_ATOMS: atom_id res chain seq x y z
N MET A 1 4.64 -19.16 24.10
CA MET A 1 3.74 -20.25 23.68
C MET A 1 4.62 -21.49 23.54
N THR A 2 4.61 -22.33 24.57
CA THR A 2 5.43 -23.53 24.68
C THR A 2 4.86 -24.58 23.73
N LEU A 3 5.29 -24.55 22.47
CA LEU A 3 4.99 -25.60 21.51
C LEU A 3 5.65 -26.89 22.01
N LEU A 4 4.85 -27.96 22.02
CA LEU A 4 5.21 -29.31 22.45
C LEU A 4 6.56 -29.72 21.84
N GLY A 5 7.58 -29.81 22.69
CA GLY A 5 8.96 -30.17 22.33
C GLY A 5 9.15 -31.67 22.15
N GLY A 6 8.41 -32.28 21.23
CA GLY A 6 8.65 -33.66 20.76
C GLY A 6 9.14 -33.65 19.31
N SER A 7 10.01 -34.59 18.95
CA SER A 7 10.33 -34.79 17.53
C SER A 7 9.07 -35.29 16.79
N LEU A 8 8.98 -35.05 15.48
CA LEU A 8 7.89 -35.58 14.65
C LEU A 8 7.70 -37.09 14.85
N THR A 9 8.80 -37.82 15.06
CA THR A 9 8.83 -39.24 15.37
C THR A 9 8.11 -39.57 16.68
N ASP A 10 8.28 -38.74 17.71
CA ASP A 10 7.62 -38.93 19.01
C ASP A 10 6.12 -38.69 18.90
N ILE A 11 5.70 -37.71 18.10
CA ILE A 11 4.28 -37.43 17.83
C ILE A 11 3.65 -38.59 17.06
N LEU A 12 4.31 -39.11 16.01
CA LEU A 12 3.82 -40.26 15.24
C LEU A 12 3.72 -41.53 16.08
N ASN A 13 4.65 -41.75 17.02
CA ASN A 13 4.67 -42.93 17.88
C ASN A 13 3.67 -42.84 19.05
N THR A 14 3.27 -41.63 19.45
CA THR A 14 2.35 -41.42 20.58
C THR A 14 0.94 -41.03 20.15
N TYR A 15 0.73 -40.72 18.88
CA TYR A 15 -0.59 -40.42 18.33
C TYR A 15 -1.46 -41.67 18.34
N GLN A 16 -2.39 -41.74 19.29
CA GLN A 16 -3.54 -42.63 19.20
C GLN A 16 -4.66 -41.87 18.48
N PRO A 17 -5.15 -42.37 17.33
CA PRO A 17 -6.29 -41.76 16.67
C PRO A 17 -7.47 -41.75 17.65
N PRO A 18 -8.27 -40.67 17.72
CA PRO A 18 -9.45 -40.66 18.56
C PRO A 18 -10.31 -41.87 18.21
N HIS A 19 -10.65 -42.66 19.23
CA HIS A 19 -11.60 -43.75 19.08
C HIS A 19 -12.90 -43.12 18.57
N PRO A 20 -13.48 -43.56 17.44
CA PRO A 20 -14.71 -42.99 16.94
C PRO A 20 -15.77 -43.21 18.02
N GLU A 21 -16.14 -42.12 18.71
CA GLU A 21 -17.32 -42.13 19.56
C GLU A 21 -18.49 -42.64 18.72
N THR A 22 -19.34 -43.44 19.36
CA THR A 22 -20.51 -44.16 18.85
C THR A 22 -21.48 -43.26 18.08
N SER A 23 -21.06 -42.84 16.91
CA SER A 23 -21.90 -42.29 15.85
C SER A 23 -22.21 -43.46 14.92
N GLU A 24 -23.48 -43.57 14.55
CA GLU A 24 -23.99 -44.55 13.60
C GLU A 24 -23.00 -44.76 12.46
N LYS A 25 -22.80 -46.03 12.04
CA LYS A 25 -21.96 -46.40 10.89
C LYS A 25 -22.43 -45.66 9.63
N LYS A 26 -22.03 -44.41 9.48
CA LYS A 26 -22.24 -43.61 8.29
C LYS A 26 -21.24 -44.08 7.26
N ASP A 27 -21.75 -44.34 6.07
CA ASP A 27 -20.94 -44.76 4.94
C ASP A 27 -19.85 -43.71 4.67
N LEU A 28 -18.58 -44.13 4.81
CA LEU A 28 -17.41 -43.29 4.55
C LEU A 28 -17.37 -42.82 3.08
N SER A 29 -18.10 -43.49 2.18
CA SER A 29 -18.28 -43.06 0.78
C SER A 29 -19.00 -41.72 0.64
N GLN A 30 -19.66 -41.23 1.70
CA GLN A 30 -20.41 -39.97 1.72
C GLN A 30 -19.69 -38.86 2.51
N GLN A 31 -18.48 -39.11 3.04
CA GLN A 31 -17.78 -38.17 3.90
C GLN A 31 -16.64 -37.45 3.15
N THR A 32 -16.60 -36.12 3.32
CA THR A 32 -15.46 -35.31 2.85
C THR A 32 -14.45 -35.19 3.99
N ILE A 33 -13.25 -35.74 3.81
CA ILE A 33 -12.14 -35.54 4.73
C ILE A 33 -11.33 -34.35 4.25
N ILE A 34 -11.13 -33.34 5.12
CA ILE A 34 -10.32 -32.16 4.84
C ILE A 34 -9.05 -32.24 5.68
N LEU A 35 -7.90 -32.42 5.04
CA LEU A 35 -6.60 -32.30 5.71
C LEU A 35 -6.09 -30.86 5.55
N VAL A 36 -5.95 -30.16 6.67
CA VAL A 36 -5.39 -28.81 6.75
C VAL A 36 -3.93 -28.92 7.20
N VAL A 37 -3.02 -28.49 6.34
CA VAL A 37 -1.60 -28.35 6.69
C VAL A 37 -1.32 -26.87 6.86
N ASP A 38 -1.13 -26.43 8.10
CA ASP A 38 -0.78 -25.04 8.43
C ASP A 38 0.74 -24.86 8.42
N GLY A 39 1.19 -23.66 8.03
CA GLY A 39 2.60 -23.30 8.08
C GLY A 39 3.47 -24.06 7.09
N LEU A 40 2.94 -24.40 5.90
CA LEU A 40 3.65 -25.19 4.88
C LEU A 40 5.05 -24.66 4.52
N HIS A 41 5.27 -23.36 4.72
CA HIS A 41 6.55 -22.70 4.50
C HIS A 41 7.65 -22.98 5.53
N ASN A 42 7.28 -23.46 6.72
CA ASN A 42 8.25 -23.86 7.74
C ASN A 42 8.80 -25.27 7.49
N LEU A 43 8.31 -25.93 6.44
CA LEU A 43 8.68 -27.30 6.15
C LEU A 43 10.02 -27.33 5.40
N PRO A 44 10.84 -28.36 5.63
CA PRO A 44 12.12 -28.50 4.94
C PRO A 44 11.88 -28.55 3.43
N ASP A 45 12.79 -27.95 2.64
CA ASP A 45 12.87 -28.16 1.19
C ASP A 45 13.39 -29.59 0.90
N ASP A 46 12.69 -30.61 1.38
CA ASP A 46 13.01 -31.99 1.08
C ASP A 46 12.02 -32.57 0.05
N LEU A 47 12.56 -33.39 -0.86
CA LEU A 47 11.78 -34.09 -1.87
C LEU A 47 10.82 -35.12 -1.24
N GLN A 48 11.11 -35.57 -0.01
CA GLN A 48 10.36 -36.61 0.67
C GLN A 48 8.99 -36.11 1.14
N PHE A 49 8.91 -34.93 1.75
CA PHE A 49 7.68 -34.29 2.20
C PHE A 49 6.77 -33.92 1.02
N ASN A 50 7.35 -33.40 -0.07
CA ASN A 50 6.61 -33.14 -1.30
C ASN A 50 6.04 -34.45 -1.89
N GLY A 51 6.81 -35.54 -1.83
CA GLY A 51 6.35 -36.90 -2.12
C GLY A 51 5.20 -37.32 -1.21
N THR A 52 5.35 -37.13 0.11
CA THR A 52 4.32 -37.45 1.12
C THR A 52 3.03 -36.69 0.89
N LEU A 53 3.09 -35.38 0.57
CA LEU A 53 1.88 -34.62 0.22
C LEU A 53 1.24 -35.15 -1.06
N ALA A 54 2.03 -35.49 -2.08
CA ALA A 54 1.52 -36.08 -3.32
C ALA A 54 0.88 -37.46 -3.08
N GLU A 55 1.46 -38.27 -2.19
CA GLU A 55 0.96 -39.58 -1.78
C GLU A 55 -0.29 -39.49 -0.90
N LEU A 56 -0.32 -38.60 0.08
CA LEU A 56 -1.52 -38.28 0.88
C LEU A 56 -2.65 -37.80 -0.02
N ALA A 57 -2.32 -37.02 -1.04
CA ALA A 57 -3.28 -36.62 -2.02
C ALA A 57 -3.70 -37.81 -2.91
N ASN A 58 -2.89 -38.86 -3.13
CA ASN A 58 -3.32 -40.07 -3.87
C ASN A 58 -4.35 -40.90 -3.09
N LEU A 59 -4.42 -40.75 -1.77
CA LEU A 59 -5.50 -41.33 -0.95
C LEU A 59 -6.86 -40.68 -1.23
N SER A 60 -6.91 -39.62 -2.06
CA SER A 60 -8.12 -38.89 -2.36
C SER A 60 -9.03 -39.57 -3.38
N HIS A 61 -9.63 -40.70 -3.01
CA HIS A 61 -10.73 -41.29 -3.76
C HIS A 61 -12.06 -41.05 -3.04
N GLY A 62 -13.07 -40.58 -3.78
CA GLY A 62 -14.47 -40.61 -3.35
C GLY A 62 -14.95 -39.53 -2.36
N GLY A 63 -14.13 -38.55 -1.98
CA GLY A 63 -14.58 -37.48 -1.07
C GLY A 63 -13.47 -36.72 -0.35
N PHE A 64 -12.25 -37.24 -0.27
CA PHE A 64 -11.12 -36.57 0.39
C PHE A 64 -10.68 -35.31 -0.38
N ARG A 65 -10.58 -34.16 0.29
CA ARG A 65 -10.02 -32.92 -0.25
C ARG A 65 -8.82 -32.51 0.60
N LEU A 66 -7.62 -32.51 0.02
CA LEU A 66 -6.44 -31.94 0.67
C LEU A 66 -6.49 -30.41 0.52
N VAL A 67 -6.50 -29.68 1.64
CA VAL A 67 -6.45 -28.22 1.66
C VAL A 67 -5.14 -27.81 2.33
N CYS A 68 -4.10 -27.60 1.54
CA CYS A 68 -2.86 -27.03 2.04
C CYS A 68 -3.04 -25.53 2.26
N VAL A 69 -2.83 -25.06 3.49
CA VAL A 69 -2.97 -23.64 3.84
C VAL A 69 -1.57 -23.09 4.11
N THR A 70 -1.14 -22.14 3.29
CA THR A 70 0.08 -21.39 3.54
C THR A 70 -0.26 -19.91 3.50
N SER A 71 0.20 -19.17 4.50
CA SER A 71 -0.02 -17.73 4.60
C SER A 71 1.00 -16.91 3.78
N ALA A 72 2.01 -17.56 3.20
CA ALA A 72 3.30 -16.90 3.05
C ALA A 72 4.17 -17.28 1.84
N PHE A 73 3.94 -18.30 1.01
CA PHE A 73 4.92 -18.63 -0.06
C PHE A 73 4.26 -19.19 -1.31
N ARG A 74 3.99 -18.36 -2.32
CA ARG A 74 3.37 -18.82 -3.56
C ARG A 74 4.39 -19.54 -4.45
N ASP A 75 5.53 -18.92 -4.78
CA ASP A 75 6.46 -19.43 -5.80
C ASP A 75 7.21 -20.69 -5.38
N ARG A 76 7.65 -20.78 -4.11
CA ARG A 76 8.31 -21.99 -3.59
C ARG A 76 7.39 -23.20 -3.63
N ILE A 77 6.15 -23.01 -3.19
CA ILE A 77 5.13 -24.06 -3.18
C ILE A 77 4.70 -24.38 -4.62
N GLU A 78 4.55 -23.37 -5.48
CA GLU A 78 4.30 -23.56 -6.91
C GLU A 78 5.40 -24.37 -7.59
N THR A 79 6.66 -24.09 -7.27
CA THR A 79 7.86 -24.77 -7.82
C THR A 79 7.96 -26.20 -7.32
N ALA A 80 7.84 -26.42 -6.01
CA ALA A 80 7.87 -27.74 -5.40
C ALA A 80 6.74 -28.64 -5.91
N LEU A 81 5.55 -28.07 -6.08
CA LEU A 81 4.38 -28.79 -6.58
C LEU A 81 4.24 -28.74 -8.12
N LYS A 82 5.16 -28.08 -8.84
CA LYS A 82 5.13 -27.96 -10.32
C LYS A 82 5.05 -29.31 -11.05
N PRO A 83 5.70 -30.39 -10.58
CA PRO A 83 5.57 -31.71 -11.21
C PRO A 83 4.18 -32.35 -11.03
N SER A 84 3.38 -31.87 -10.08
CA SER A 84 2.04 -32.40 -9.81
C SER A 84 1.05 -31.99 -10.90
N ARG A 85 0.34 -32.97 -11.46
CA ARG A 85 -0.75 -32.74 -12.45
C ARG A 85 -2.09 -32.38 -11.81
N ARG A 86 -2.12 -32.17 -10.49
CA ARG A 86 -3.36 -31.93 -9.74
C ARG A 86 -3.84 -30.49 -9.91
N LEU A 87 -5.16 -30.32 -9.91
CA LEU A 87 -5.79 -29.00 -9.84
C LEU A 87 -5.42 -28.34 -8.50
N ARG A 88 -4.84 -27.15 -8.57
CA ARG A 88 -4.46 -26.35 -7.41
C ARG A 88 -5.36 -25.12 -7.35
N ILE A 89 -5.96 -24.88 -6.20
CA ILE A 89 -6.79 -23.71 -5.94
C ILE A 89 -6.05 -22.87 -4.91
N TYR A 90 -5.59 -21.70 -5.33
CA TYR A 90 -4.99 -20.71 -4.42
C TYR A 90 -6.12 -19.85 -3.86
N LEU A 91 -6.19 -19.76 -2.53
CA LEU A 91 -7.11 -18.86 -1.85
C LEU A 91 -6.36 -17.55 -1.56
N PRO A 92 -6.61 -16.47 -2.30
CA PRO A 92 -5.97 -15.20 -2.01
C PRO A 92 -6.39 -14.71 -0.61
N ILE A 93 -5.43 -14.25 0.18
CA ILE A 93 -5.72 -13.55 1.44
C ILE A 93 -5.89 -12.08 1.08
N GLU A 94 -7.13 -11.68 0.81
CA GLU A 94 -7.45 -10.29 0.54
C GLU A 94 -7.32 -9.43 1.82
N PRO A 95 -7.00 -8.13 1.69
CA PRO A 95 -7.06 -7.19 2.79
C PRO A 95 -8.43 -7.24 3.48
N LEU A 96 -8.44 -7.39 4.80
CA LEU A 96 -9.69 -7.49 5.55
C LEU A 96 -10.39 -6.14 5.63
N ASN A 97 -11.70 -6.16 5.39
CA ASN A 97 -12.56 -5.08 5.84
C ASN A 97 -12.58 -5.01 7.37
N PRO A 98 -12.81 -3.83 7.96
CA PRO A 98 -12.94 -3.70 9.41
C PRO A 98 -14.02 -4.64 9.95
N PRO A 99 -13.74 -5.45 10.98
CA PRO A 99 -14.66 -6.49 11.44
C PRO A 99 -15.92 -5.93 12.09
N THR A 100 -16.96 -6.76 12.11
CA THR A 100 -18.15 -6.58 12.94
C THR A 100 -18.09 -7.51 14.15
N ILE A 101 -18.56 -7.04 15.31
CA ILE A 101 -18.66 -7.82 16.55
C ILE A 101 -20.13 -7.98 16.93
N ARG A 102 -20.46 -9.00 17.73
CA ARG A 102 -21.79 -9.11 18.31
C ARG A 102 -21.89 -8.29 19.60
N ASP A 103 -22.96 -7.54 19.74
CA ASP A 103 -23.31 -6.90 21.02
C ASP A 103 -23.89 -7.93 22.02
N GLU A 104 -24.20 -7.46 23.22
CA GLU A 104 -24.79 -8.27 24.30
C GLU A 104 -26.19 -8.83 23.96
N HIS A 105 -26.85 -8.28 22.94
CA HIS A 105 -28.13 -8.72 22.42
C HIS A 105 -28.00 -9.61 21.17
N GLY A 106 -26.77 -9.92 20.75
CA GLY A 106 -26.47 -10.74 19.58
C GLY A 106 -26.52 -10.01 18.24
N ASN A 107 -26.76 -8.69 18.22
CA ASN A 107 -26.76 -7.88 17.00
C ASN A 107 -25.35 -7.65 16.49
N SER A 108 -25.19 -7.59 15.17
CA SER A 108 -23.90 -7.29 14.53
C SER A 108 -23.64 -5.78 14.49
N ILE A 109 -22.58 -5.32 15.14
CA ILE A 109 -22.15 -3.92 15.17
C ILE A 109 -20.72 -3.77 14.63
N ALA A 110 -20.37 -2.61 14.07
CA ALA A 110 -19.00 -2.35 13.63
C ALA A 110 -18.03 -2.33 14.83
N ALA A 111 -16.92 -3.07 14.75
CA ALA A 111 -15.89 -3.05 15.80
C ALA A 111 -15.27 -1.64 15.95
N PHE A 112 -15.18 -0.92 14.83
CA PHE A 112 -14.71 0.46 14.74
C PHE A 112 -15.89 1.38 14.39
N HIS A 113 -16.53 1.91 15.43
CA HIS A 113 -17.73 2.74 15.31
C HIS A 113 -17.41 4.23 15.09
N ASP A 114 -16.19 4.68 15.40
CA ASP A 114 -15.77 6.06 15.13
C ASP A 114 -15.63 6.29 13.62
N LYS A 115 -16.59 7.02 13.06
CA LYS A 115 -16.64 7.40 11.64
C LYS A 115 -15.95 8.72 11.35
N THR A 116 -15.35 9.38 12.34
CA THR A 116 -14.55 10.57 12.10
C THR A 116 -13.38 10.26 11.14
N PRO A 117 -12.89 11.24 10.38
CA PRO A 117 -11.72 11.07 9.52
C PRO A 117 -10.51 10.47 10.24
N LEU A 118 -10.38 10.76 11.54
CA LEU A 118 -9.31 10.22 12.38
C LEU A 118 -9.51 8.75 12.71
N GLY A 119 -10.71 8.36 13.18
CA GLY A 119 -11.04 6.95 13.42
C GLY A 119 -10.86 6.09 12.16
N GLN A 120 -11.30 6.61 11.01
CA GLN A 120 -11.09 5.98 9.71
C GLN A 120 -9.61 5.88 9.33
N LEU A 121 -8.81 6.93 9.58
CA LEU A 121 -7.36 6.92 9.32
C LEU A 121 -6.66 5.82 10.12
N LEU A 122 -6.94 5.67 11.42
CA LEU A 122 -6.28 4.66 12.25
C LEU A 122 -6.51 3.23 11.71
N VAL A 123 -7.76 2.96 11.31
CA VAL A 123 -8.14 1.68 10.69
C VAL A 123 -7.45 1.51 9.34
N ARG A 124 -7.41 2.57 8.51
CA ARG A 124 -6.76 2.55 7.20
C ARG A 124 -5.25 2.35 7.29
N ASP A 125 -4.60 2.87 8.33
CA ASP A 125 -3.16 2.72 8.57
C ASP A 125 -2.77 1.27 8.89
N CYS A 126 -3.73 0.45 9.33
CA CYS A 126 -3.57 -1.00 9.50
C CYS A 126 -3.67 -1.77 8.17
N GLY A 127 -4.13 -1.12 7.09
CA GLY A 127 -4.12 -1.61 5.72
C GLY A 127 -4.93 -2.88 5.46
N GLY A 128 -5.81 -3.30 6.38
CA GLY A 128 -6.55 -4.56 6.27
C GLY A 128 -5.82 -5.79 6.82
N HIS A 129 -4.68 -5.62 7.51
CA HIS A 129 -4.06 -6.73 8.22
C HIS A 129 -4.86 -7.07 9.49
N GLY A 130 -5.40 -8.29 9.56
CA GLY A 130 -6.23 -8.73 10.69
C GLY A 130 -5.55 -8.57 12.06
N ARG A 131 -4.26 -8.94 12.17
CA ARG A 131 -3.53 -8.77 13.43
C ARG A 131 -3.33 -7.30 13.80
N ALA A 132 -3.06 -6.42 12.84
CA ALA A 132 -2.93 -4.99 13.11
C ALA A 132 -4.26 -4.39 13.58
N LEU A 133 -5.37 -4.76 12.94
CA LEU A 133 -6.72 -4.36 13.33
C LEU A 133 -7.09 -4.89 14.72
N GLU A 134 -6.78 -6.14 15.04
CA GLU A 134 -7.02 -6.71 16.37
C GLU A 134 -6.25 -5.97 17.46
N ILE A 135 -4.96 -5.65 17.23
CA ILE A 135 -4.15 -4.88 18.17
C ILE A 135 -4.74 -3.48 18.33
N LEU A 136 -5.10 -2.81 17.24
CA LEU A 136 -5.74 -1.49 17.28
C LEU A 136 -7.01 -1.52 18.12
N TRP A 137 -7.90 -2.47 17.83
CA TRP A 137 -9.17 -2.62 18.54
C TRP A 137 -8.93 -2.78 20.05
N ASN A 138 -8.02 -3.66 20.46
CA ASN A 138 -7.67 -3.85 21.87
C ASN A 138 -7.11 -2.57 22.52
N LEU A 139 -6.38 -1.74 21.77
CA LEU A 139 -5.81 -0.49 22.28
C LEU A 139 -6.82 0.64 22.40
N ILE A 140 -7.90 0.64 21.60
CA ILE A 140 -8.88 1.74 21.56
C ILE A 140 -10.26 1.39 22.16
N LYS A 141 -10.57 0.11 22.37
CA LYS A 141 -11.88 -0.31 22.89
C LYS A 141 -12.19 0.39 24.22
N GLY A 142 -13.33 1.07 24.27
CA GLY A 142 -13.79 1.80 25.45
C GLY A 142 -13.09 3.14 25.69
N LYS A 143 -12.27 3.62 24.74
CA LYS A 143 -11.61 4.94 24.82
C LYS A 143 -12.28 5.94 23.88
N ASP A 144 -12.30 7.20 24.30
CA ASP A 144 -12.65 8.33 23.43
C ASP A 144 -11.41 8.79 22.66
N LEU A 145 -11.43 8.64 21.33
CA LEU A 145 -10.27 8.97 20.48
C LEU A 145 -9.90 10.46 20.51
N LYS A 146 -10.84 11.36 20.86
CA LYS A 146 -10.58 12.81 20.91
C LYS A 146 -9.73 13.24 22.08
N SER A 147 -9.84 12.53 23.20
CA SER A 147 -9.13 12.81 24.46
C SER A 147 -7.94 11.88 24.70
N THR A 148 -7.74 10.87 23.85
CA THR A 148 -6.67 9.89 24.01
C THR A 148 -5.38 10.32 23.32
N ASN A 149 -4.24 9.96 23.92
CA ASN A 149 -2.92 10.10 23.30
C ASN A 149 -2.74 9.12 22.11
N LEU A 150 -3.21 9.52 20.92
CA LEU A 150 -3.16 8.67 19.73
C LEU A 150 -1.74 8.32 19.29
N LYS A 151 -0.78 9.22 19.53
CA LYS A 151 0.63 8.95 19.27
C LYS A 151 1.10 7.72 20.03
N GLU A 152 0.80 7.65 21.33
CA GLU A 152 1.16 6.50 22.17
C GLU A 152 0.46 5.21 21.70
N ILE A 153 -0.84 5.26 21.39
CA ILE A 153 -1.57 4.11 20.82
C ILE A 153 -0.87 3.57 19.58
N MET A 154 -0.50 4.44 18.64
CA MET A 154 0.07 4.01 17.36
C MET A 154 1.52 3.53 17.50
N HIS A 155 2.29 4.06 18.45
CA HIS A 155 3.59 3.48 18.82
C HIS A 155 3.45 2.10 19.46
N ASP A 156 2.47 1.91 20.36
CA ASP A 156 2.19 0.62 20.99
C ASP A 156 1.74 -0.42 19.96
N LEU A 157 0.88 -0.02 19.03
CA LEU A 157 0.42 -0.86 17.93
C LEU A 157 1.62 -1.32 17.09
N LYS A 158 2.47 -0.38 16.68
CA LYS A 158 3.69 -0.66 15.91
C LYS A 158 4.61 -1.62 16.66
N ALA A 159 4.85 -1.37 17.95
CA ALA A 159 5.73 -2.18 18.78
C ALA A 159 5.21 -3.62 18.94
N LYS A 160 3.92 -3.77 19.24
CA LYS A 160 3.26 -5.09 19.33
C LYS A 160 3.26 -5.81 17.99
N LEU A 161 2.95 -5.13 16.88
CA LEU A 161 2.99 -5.74 15.56
C LEU A 161 4.40 -6.24 15.21
N THR A 162 5.42 -5.43 15.55
CA THR A 162 6.83 -5.81 15.33
C THR A 162 7.23 -7.02 16.17
N SER A 163 6.74 -7.13 17.41
CA SER A 163 7.05 -8.26 18.29
C SER A 163 6.34 -9.55 17.88
N TYR A 164 5.13 -9.47 17.32
CA TYR A 164 4.43 -10.63 16.77
C TYR A 164 5.04 -11.16 15.47
N TYR A 165 5.63 -10.28 14.65
CA TYR A 165 6.20 -10.66 13.35
C TYR A 165 7.70 -10.32 13.24
N PRO A 166 8.56 -10.84 14.13
CA PRO A 166 9.97 -10.46 14.16
C PRO A 166 10.68 -10.80 12.86
N MET A 167 10.29 -11.86 12.14
CA MET A 167 10.90 -12.26 10.87
C MET A 167 10.64 -11.25 9.75
N VAL A 168 9.45 -10.65 9.69
CA VAL A 168 9.13 -9.62 8.70
C VAL A 168 10.00 -8.39 8.90
N PHE A 169 10.19 -7.97 10.16
CA PHE A 169 10.89 -6.73 10.49
C PHE A 169 12.41 -6.91 10.72
N ARG A 170 12.92 -8.16 10.75
CA ARG A 170 14.35 -8.50 10.82
C ARG A 170 14.98 -8.81 9.45
N VAL A 171 14.28 -8.51 8.36
CA VAL A 171 14.86 -8.58 7.01
C VAL A 171 16.02 -7.58 6.86
N ARG A 172 16.85 -7.82 5.84
CA ARG A 172 18.04 -7.01 5.55
C ARG A 172 17.66 -5.55 5.29
N THR A 173 18.58 -4.63 5.57
CA THR A 173 18.35 -3.18 5.42
C THR A 173 17.96 -2.83 3.98
N GLU A 174 18.62 -3.45 3.01
CA GLU A 174 18.41 -3.28 1.57
C GLU A 174 17.00 -3.74 1.17
N GLU A 175 16.51 -4.83 1.75
CA GLU A 175 15.15 -5.34 1.52
C GLU A 175 14.09 -4.37 2.06
N LYS A 176 14.27 -3.87 3.29
CA LYS A 176 13.37 -2.86 3.86
C LYS A 176 13.33 -1.59 3.02
N GLU A 177 14.50 -1.11 2.59
CA GLU A 177 14.62 0.08 1.76
C GLU A 177 13.90 -0.12 0.42
N ALA A 178 14.11 -1.26 -0.25
CA ALA A 178 13.43 -1.60 -1.50
C ALA A 178 11.91 -1.70 -1.34
N ILE A 179 11.42 -2.39 -0.30
CA ILE A 179 9.98 -2.52 -0.01
C ILE A 179 9.37 -1.14 0.23
N VAL A 180 9.97 -0.34 1.12
CA VAL A 180 9.44 0.99 1.46
C VAL A 180 9.43 1.88 0.22
N ARG A 181 10.54 1.93 -0.54
CA ARG A 181 10.63 2.73 -1.78
C ARG A 181 9.58 2.32 -2.81
N ALA A 182 9.42 1.02 -3.05
CA ALA A 182 8.42 0.49 -3.97
C ALA A 182 6.98 0.83 -3.51
N ALA A 183 6.70 0.74 -2.22
CA ALA A 183 5.39 1.11 -1.66
C ALA A 183 5.07 2.61 -1.80
N PHE A 184 6.09 3.48 -1.91
CA PHE A 184 5.91 4.93 -2.08
C PHE A 184 5.71 5.37 -3.53
N VAL A 185 6.46 4.76 -4.47
CA VAL A 185 6.43 5.17 -5.88
C VAL A 185 5.56 4.27 -6.76
N HIS A 186 5.08 3.16 -6.21
CA HIS A 186 4.21 2.20 -6.89
C HIS A 186 4.74 1.81 -8.29
N PRO A 187 6.03 1.45 -8.41
CA PRO A 187 6.60 1.08 -9.69
C PRO A 187 5.92 -0.20 -10.18
N LEU A 188 5.72 -0.31 -11.50
CA LEU A 188 5.30 -1.58 -12.09
C LEU A 188 6.49 -2.54 -12.01
N LEU A 189 6.30 -3.67 -11.34
CA LEU A 189 7.32 -4.67 -11.10
C LEU A 189 6.91 -5.98 -11.77
N TYR A 190 7.87 -6.68 -12.37
CA TYR A 190 7.65 -8.04 -12.85
C TYR A 190 7.80 -9.01 -11.68
N ALA A 191 6.85 -9.93 -11.52
CA ALA A 191 6.78 -10.82 -10.36
C ALA A 191 8.03 -11.72 -10.20
N SER A 192 8.72 -12.03 -11.30
CA SER A 192 9.90 -12.90 -11.31
C SER A 192 11.23 -12.14 -11.34
N ASP A 193 11.22 -10.81 -11.47
CA ASP A 193 12.46 -10.02 -11.51
C ASP A 193 12.83 -9.58 -10.09
N PRO A 194 14.09 -9.80 -9.66
CA PRO A 194 14.54 -9.31 -8.37
C PRO A 194 14.44 -7.78 -8.27
N LEU A 195 13.98 -7.28 -7.12
CA LEU A 195 14.09 -5.85 -6.84
C LEU A 195 15.57 -5.47 -6.73
N SER A 196 15.92 -4.33 -7.33
CA SER A 196 17.29 -3.82 -7.34
C SER A 196 17.87 -3.76 -5.92
N GLY A 197 19.04 -4.37 -5.74
CA GLY A 197 19.77 -4.37 -4.47
C GLY A 197 19.34 -5.42 -3.44
N THR A 198 18.23 -6.13 -3.64
CA THR A 198 17.76 -7.16 -2.69
C THR A 198 18.18 -8.57 -3.10
N GLY A 199 18.26 -8.83 -4.41
CA GLY A 199 18.41 -10.18 -4.94
C GLY A 199 17.17 -11.05 -4.74
N LYS A 200 16.03 -10.46 -4.36
CA LYS A 200 14.75 -11.13 -4.10
C LYS A 200 13.63 -10.63 -5.02
N THR A 201 12.79 -11.53 -5.47
CA THR A 201 11.60 -11.20 -6.28
C THR A 201 10.48 -10.57 -5.44
N PRO A 202 9.49 -9.89 -6.05
CA PRO A 202 8.30 -9.44 -5.33
C PRO A 202 7.61 -10.53 -4.50
N ASP A 203 7.50 -11.75 -5.02
CA ASP A 203 6.87 -12.87 -4.27
C ASP A 203 7.66 -13.22 -3.01
N GLU A 204 8.99 -13.33 -3.12
CA GLU A 204 9.86 -13.61 -1.98
C GLU A 204 9.83 -12.50 -0.91
N LEU A 205 9.57 -11.25 -1.31
CA LEU A 205 9.41 -10.12 -0.39
C LEU A 205 8.02 -10.07 0.24
N CYS A 206 6.99 -10.55 -0.46
CA CYS A 206 5.63 -10.69 0.07
C CYS A 206 5.51 -11.86 1.03
N ALA A 207 6.45 -12.81 0.94
CA ALA A 207 6.36 -14.05 1.65
C ALA A 207 6.12 -13.94 3.17
N PRO A 208 6.74 -12.99 3.90
CA PRO A 208 6.47 -12.83 5.33
C PRO A 208 5.03 -12.35 5.70
N GLY A 209 4.18 -11.98 4.73
CA GLY A 209 2.73 -11.79 4.91
C GLY A 209 2.25 -10.37 5.27
N LEU A 210 3.16 -9.39 5.43
CA LEU A 210 2.81 -7.97 5.70
C LEU A 210 3.06 -7.05 4.49
N VAL A 211 3.46 -7.62 3.37
CA VAL A 211 3.64 -6.96 2.08
C VAL A 211 2.83 -7.78 1.08
N TRP A 212 2.05 -7.10 0.23
CA TRP A 212 1.26 -7.74 -0.80
C TRP A 212 1.75 -7.36 -2.19
N PHE A 213 1.61 -8.29 -3.13
CA PHE A 213 1.80 -8.02 -4.55
C PHE A 213 0.43 -7.99 -5.21
N GLU A 214 0.02 -6.80 -5.64
CA GLU A 214 -1.24 -6.58 -6.34
C GLU A 214 -0.94 -6.67 -7.84
N GLU A 215 -1.39 -7.76 -8.48
CA GLU A 215 -1.22 -7.97 -9.93
C GLU A 215 -1.90 -6.86 -10.73
N ASP A 216 -1.26 -6.42 -11.80
CA ASP A 216 -1.81 -5.40 -12.70
C ASP A 216 -2.86 -6.03 -13.62
N GLU A 217 -4.08 -5.46 -13.62
CA GLU A 217 -5.21 -5.95 -14.40
C GLU A 217 -4.91 -6.03 -15.92
N THR A 218 -3.97 -5.22 -16.40
CA THR A 218 -3.68 -5.06 -17.84
C THR A 218 -2.38 -5.74 -18.27
N ALA A 219 -1.55 -6.19 -17.32
CA ALA A 219 -0.22 -6.72 -17.60
C ALA A 219 0.04 -8.00 -16.80
N THR A 220 -0.20 -9.16 -17.43
CA THR A 220 0.03 -10.47 -16.82
C THR A 220 1.47 -10.63 -16.31
N GLY A 221 1.61 -11.07 -15.05
CA GLY A 221 2.92 -11.25 -14.41
C GLY A 221 3.54 -9.96 -13.88
N TYR A 222 2.91 -8.81 -14.10
CA TYR A 222 3.31 -7.55 -13.49
C TYR A 222 2.36 -7.18 -12.35
N GLY A 223 2.85 -6.34 -11.45
CA GLY A 223 2.09 -5.88 -10.30
C GLY A 223 2.86 -4.86 -9.50
N ARG A 224 2.34 -4.53 -8.32
CA ARG A 224 2.89 -3.51 -7.44
C ARG A 224 2.88 -3.97 -5.99
N LEU A 225 3.88 -3.53 -5.23
CA LEU A 225 3.89 -3.78 -3.80
C LEU A 225 2.90 -2.85 -3.08
N LYS A 226 2.06 -3.43 -2.23
CA LYS A 226 1.10 -2.77 -1.36
C LYS A 226 1.44 -3.11 0.08
N VAL A 227 1.62 -2.07 0.90
CA VAL A 227 2.12 -2.21 2.27
C VAL A 227 1.34 -1.28 3.18
N ALA A 228 0.77 -1.78 4.28
CA ALA A 228 0.08 -0.94 5.25
C ALA A 228 0.98 0.16 5.80
N TYR A 229 0.41 1.34 6.07
CA TYR A 229 1.16 2.49 6.58
C TYR A 229 1.96 2.16 7.83
N ILE A 230 1.36 1.43 8.77
CA ILE A 230 2.03 1.03 10.02
C ILE A 230 3.30 0.19 9.76
N CYS A 231 3.26 -0.68 8.75
CA CYS A 231 4.38 -1.53 8.37
C CYS A 231 5.47 -0.70 7.67
N ILE A 232 5.09 0.25 6.80
CA ILE A 232 6.02 1.23 6.20
C ILE A 232 6.72 2.02 7.32
N TRP A 233 5.97 2.53 8.29
CA TRP A 233 6.52 3.28 9.42
C TRP A 233 7.48 2.42 10.26
N ALA A 234 7.10 1.18 10.59
CA ALA A 234 7.96 0.26 11.33
C ALA A 234 9.27 -0.03 10.61
N MET A 235 9.22 -0.30 9.30
CA MET A 235 10.41 -0.54 8.48
C MET A 235 11.27 0.72 8.36
N ALA A 236 10.67 1.85 8.00
CA ALA A 236 11.37 3.12 7.80
C ALA A 236 12.06 3.62 9.07
N ASN A 237 11.45 3.45 10.25
CA ASN A 237 12.06 3.83 11.53
C ASN A 237 13.37 3.08 11.83
N SER A 238 13.57 1.88 11.26
CA SER A 238 14.80 1.12 11.42
C SER A 238 15.87 1.45 10.37
N LEU A 239 15.52 2.23 9.35
CA LEU A 239 16.42 2.62 8.27
C LEU A 239 17.20 3.88 8.65
N ARG A 240 18.43 3.97 8.13
CA ARG A 240 19.23 5.21 8.16
C ARG A 240 19.05 6.05 6.89
N ASP A 241 17.99 5.78 6.13
CA ASP A 241 17.67 6.50 4.90
C ASP A 241 17.33 7.97 5.23
N PRO A 242 18.14 8.95 4.78
CA PRO A 242 17.91 10.37 5.08
C PRO A 242 16.59 10.91 4.52
N ILE A 243 16.11 10.35 3.41
CA ILE A 243 14.89 10.74 2.72
C ILE A 243 13.69 10.32 3.58
N LEU A 244 13.67 9.07 4.03
CA LEU A 244 12.59 8.50 4.84
C LEU A 244 12.62 9.01 6.28
N ARG A 245 13.80 9.23 6.87
CA ARG A 245 13.93 9.75 8.24
C ARG A 245 13.30 11.14 8.41
N ASN A 246 13.34 11.94 7.36
CA ASN A 246 12.76 13.28 7.35
C ASN A 246 11.25 13.28 7.06
N TRP A 247 10.69 12.13 6.68
CA TRP A 247 9.25 11.98 6.57
C TRP A 247 8.64 11.81 7.98
N SER A 248 7.74 12.72 8.35
CA SER A 248 7.13 12.75 9.67
C SER A 248 6.07 11.66 9.82
N PHE A 249 6.50 10.39 9.96
CA PHE A 249 5.58 9.26 10.07
C PHE A 249 4.71 9.28 11.34
N ASP A 250 5.12 10.02 12.36
CA ASP A 250 4.47 10.14 13.67
C ASP A 250 3.71 11.48 13.79
N ASP A 251 2.83 11.76 12.83
CA ASP A 251 2.05 13.00 12.74
C ASP A 251 0.69 12.94 13.46
N TYR A 252 0.39 11.85 14.18
CA TYR A 252 -0.93 11.62 14.80
C TYR A 252 -1.40 12.71 15.75
N SER A 253 -0.49 13.32 16.54
CA SER A 253 -0.85 14.44 17.42
C SER A 253 -1.31 15.66 16.63
N THR A 254 -0.57 16.01 15.58
CA THR A 254 -0.93 17.12 14.67
C THR A 254 -2.24 16.83 13.92
N LEU A 255 -2.47 15.57 13.53
CA LEU A 255 -3.73 15.18 12.88
C LEU A 255 -4.90 15.23 13.86
N LEU A 256 -4.70 14.84 15.12
CA LEU A 256 -5.72 14.94 16.18
C LEU A 256 -6.10 16.40 16.47
N GLU A 257 -5.13 17.29 16.60
CA GLU A 257 -5.38 18.74 16.77
C GLU A 257 -6.23 19.30 15.63
N LYS A 258 -5.89 18.96 14.39
CA LYS A 258 -6.67 19.36 13.20
C LYS A 258 -8.11 18.86 13.25
N VAL A 259 -8.31 17.64 13.72
CA VAL A 259 -9.63 17.01 13.85
C VAL A 259 -10.43 17.64 14.98
N ASN A 260 -9.82 17.86 16.14
CA ASN A 260 -10.49 18.39 17.32
C ASN A 260 -10.83 19.87 17.20
N GLU A 261 -9.93 20.68 16.66
CA GLU A 261 -10.14 22.13 16.51
C GLU A 261 -11.03 22.49 15.31
N ALA A 262 -11.52 21.48 14.56
CA ALA A 262 -12.25 21.66 13.30
C ALA A 262 -11.55 22.66 12.38
N ILE A 263 -10.21 22.62 12.33
CA ILE A 263 -9.40 23.57 11.58
C ILE A 263 -9.83 23.47 10.13
N LYS A 264 -10.28 24.61 9.57
CA LYS A 264 -10.68 24.67 8.17
C LYS A 264 -9.52 24.21 7.29
N PRO A 265 -9.78 23.40 6.26
CA PRO A 265 -8.72 22.95 5.37
C PRO A 265 -8.02 24.15 4.74
N SER A 266 -6.69 24.15 4.82
CA SER A 266 -5.86 25.19 4.22
C SER A 266 -5.25 24.69 2.93
N TRP A 267 -5.47 25.43 1.84
CA TRP A 267 -4.86 25.13 0.55
C TRP A 267 -3.34 25.07 0.65
N GLU A 268 -2.76 25.85 1.58
CA GLU A 268 -1.32 25.92 1.81
C GLU A 268 -0.79 24.65 2.48
N GLU A 269 -1.56 24.02 3.35
CA GLU A 269 -1.18 22.76 4.00
C GLU A 269 -1.26 21.59 3.04
N PHE A 270 -2.35 21.50 2.28
CA PHE A 270 -2.49 20.48 1.24
C PHE A 270 -1.40 20.62 0.17
N LYS A 271 -1.07 21.85 -0.23
CA LYS A 271 0.07 22.15 -1.10
C LYS A 271 1.38 21.70 -0.48
N ARG A 272 1.64 22.02 0.79
CA ARG A 272 2.88 21.60 1.50
C ARG A 272 3.01 20.08 1.57
N PHE A 273 1.92 19.36 1.84
CA PHE A 273 1.89 17.91 1.81
C PHE A 273 2.29 17.37 0.43
N ASN A 274 1.64 17.84 -0.63
CA ASN A 274 1.92 17.40 -1.99
C ASN A 274 3.34 17.74 -2.47
N ILE A 275 3.86 18.91 -2.10
CA ILE A 275 5.25 19.30 -2.39
C ILE A 275 6.22 18.32 -1.71
N ARG A 276 6.01 18.02 -0.42
CA ARG A 276 6.83 17.04 0.29
C ARG A 276 6.73 15.65 -0.34
N PHE A 277 5.53 15.24 -0.72
CA PHE A 277 5.28 13.96 -1.37
C PHE A 277 5.97 13.88 -2.74
N ARG A 278 5.93 14.95 -3.55
CA ARG A 278 6.63 15.03 -4.84
C ARG A 278 8.15 15.02 -4.68
N CYS A 279 8.68 15.72 -3.68
CA CYS A 279 10.10 15.68 -3.32
C CYS A 279 10.51 14.25 -2.93
N LEU A 280 9.71 13.58 -2.10
CA LEU A 280 9.93 12.20 -1.71
C LEU A 280 9.99 11.27 -2.94
N LYS A 281 8.99 11.33 -3.83
CA LYS A 281 8.98 10.59 -5.10
C LYS A 281 10.25 10.84 -5.92
N SER A 282 10.70 12.09 -6.02
CA SER A 282 11.93 12.42 -6.77
C SER A 282 13.19 11.79 -6.17
N GLN A 283 13.29 11.71 -4.85
CA GLN A 283 14.48 11.26 -4.14
C GLN A 283 14.56 9.72 -4.09
N ILE A 284 13.42 9.04 -4.16
CA ILE A 284 13.35 7.56 -4.20
C ILE A 284 13.94 7.01 -5.49
N PHE A 285 13.66 7.66 -6.64
CA PHE A 285 14.29 7.30 -7.89
C PHE A 285 15.73 7.80 -7.95
N GLU A 286 16.61 7.03 -8.60
CA GLU A 286 17.99 7.44 -8.81
C GLU A 286 18.09 8.78 -9.56
N LYS A 287 19.07 9.60 -9.18
CA LYS A 287 19.34 10.88 -9.84
C LYS A 287 19.82 10.60 -11.27
N GLY A 288 19.20 11.24 -12.25
CA GLY A 288 19.52 11.08 -13.67
C GLY A 288 18.84 9.90 -14.36
N LYS A 289 18.14 9.03 -13.61
CA LYS A 289 17.30 7.96 -14.18
C LYS A 289 16.29 8.56 -15.16
N LEU A 290 16.21 7.98 -16.35
CA LEU A 290 15.17 8.34 -17.32
C LEU A 290 13.85 7.76 -16.81
N LEU A 291 12.86 8.63 -16.62
CA LEU A 291 11.52 8.30 -16.16
C LEU A 291 10.50 8.98 -17.06
N THR A 292 9.29 8.47 -17.04
CA THR A 292 8.12 9.12 -17.62
C THR A 292 7.26 9.78 -16.53
N LEU A 293 6.41 10.74 -16.92
CA LEU A 293 5.47 11.35 -15.98
C LEU A 293 4.41 10.36 -15.52
N THR A 294 4.04 9.39 -16.36
CA THR A 294 3.13 8.31 -15.99
C THR A 294 3.73 7.42 -14.91
N GLU A 295 5.02 7.09 -14.97
CA GLU A 295 5.70 6.34 -13.90
C GLU A 295 5.77 7.15 -12.60
N LEU A 296 6.16 8.42 -12.68
CA LEU A 296 6.32 9.27 -11.50
C LEU A 296 4.98 9.60 -10.81
N HIS A 297 3.95 9.88 -11.60
CA HIS A 297 2.61 10.25 -11.14
C HIS A 297 1.62 9.10 -11.26
N TYR A 298 2.10 7.86 -11.16
CA TYR A 298 1.23 6.69 -11.12
C TYR A 298 0.04 6.89 -10.18
N GLY A 299 -1.14 6.45 -10.63
CA GLY A 299 -2.41 6.62 -9.95
C GLY A 299 -3.15 7.91 -10.32
N ALA A 300 -2.48 8.92 -10.90
CA ALA A 300 -3.18 10.08 -11.45
C ALA A 300 -3.89 9.72 -12.76
N LYS A 301 -4.95 10.45 -13.09
CA LYS A 301 -5.54 10.41 -14.43
C LYS A 301 -4.66 11.27 -15.34
N ILE A 302 -3.98 10.66 -16.32
CA ILE A 302 -2.97 11.34 -17.14
C ILE A 302 -3.35 11.28 -18.63
N THR A 303 -3.02 12.32 -19.38
CA THR A 303 -3.07 12.34 -20.85
C THR A 303 -1.78 12.94 -21.40
N GLY A 304 -1.13 12.19 -22.28
CA GLY A 304 0.25 12.42 -22.71
C GLY A 304 1.27 11.82 -21.75
N ASP A 305 2.47 11.57 -22.25
CA ASP A 305 3.54 11.03 -21.43
C ASP A 305 4.89 11.59 -21.89
N ILE A 306 5.61 12.18 -20.94
CA ILE A 306 6.85 12.92 -21.22
C ILE A 306 7.97 12.24 -20.48
N ALA A 307 9.00 11.81 -21.23
CA ALA A 307 10.21 11.27 -20.66
C ALA A 307 11.13 12.41 -20.19
N PHE A 308 11.70 12.28 -19.00
CA PHE A 308 12.62 13.24 -18.40
C PHE A 308 13.69 12.54 -17.56
N ARG A 309 14.81 13.22 -17.35
CA ARG A 309 15.83 12.74 -16.39
C ARG A 309 15.49 13.21 -14.99
N ASN A 310 15.31 12.27 -14.08
CA ASN A 310 14.94 12.58 -12.70
C ASN A 310 16.00 13.46 -12.03
N ARG A 311 15.53 14.49 -11.32
CA ARG A 311 16.36 15.35 -10.48
C ARG A 311 15.78 15.31 -9.08
N HIS A 312 16.64 15.14 -8.09
CA HIS A 312 16.25 15.18 -6.68
C HIS A 312 15.80 16.59 -6.31
N LEU A 313 14.56 16.73 -5.87
CA LEU A 313 13.94 17.99 -5.49
C LEU A 313 14.07 18.21 -3.98
N THR A 314 14.18 19.47 -3.59
CA THR A 314 14.06 19.91 -2.20
C THR A 314 12.79 20.74 -2.02
N PRO A 315 12.17 20.78 -0.83
CA PRO A 315 10.98 21.59 -0.59
C PRO A 315 11.18 23.07 -0.96
N SER A 316 12.37 23.64 -0.68
CA SER A 316 12.71 25.02 -1.06
C SER A 316 12.65 25.23 -2.57
N LYS A 317 13.18 24.29 -3.36
CA LYS A 317 13.15 24.36 -4.83
C LYS A 317 11.75 24.11 -5.40
N ALA A 318 10.96 23.26 -4.75
CA ALA A 318 9.61 22.89 -5.18
C ALA A 318 8.52 23.92 -4.82
N ILE A 319 8.84 24.93 -4.00
CA ILE A 319 7.94 26.05 -3.67
C ILE A 319 8.13 27.24 -4.62
N HIS A 320 9.23 27.30 -5.37
CA HIS A 320 9.47 28.41 -6.30
C HIS A 320 8.41 28.45 -7.39
N HIS A 321 7.69 29.57 -7.44
CA HIS A 321 6.78 29.89 -8.53
C HIS A 321 7.56 30.62 -9.61
N THR A 322 7.60 30.06 -10.80
CA THR A 322 8.09 30.76 -11.99
C THR A 322 6.92 30.84 -12.96
N ASP A 323 6.65 32.05 -13.48
CA ASP A 323 5.63 32.21 -14.51
C ASP A 323 6.09 31.51 -15.79
N THR A 324 5.44 30.39 -16.13
CA THR A 324 5.74 29.59 -17.34
C THR A 324 4.97 30.02 -18.58
N HIS A 325 4.14 31.07 -18.48
CA HIS A 325 3.50 31.62 -19.67
C HIS A 325 4.55 32.19 -20.62
N THR A 326 4.60 31.63 -21.83
CA THR A 326 5.43 32.21 -22.87
C THR A 326 4.82 33.54 -23.31
N ASN A 327 5.48 34.64 -23.00
CA ASN A 327 5.18 35.99 -23.44
C ASN A 327 6.24 36.46 -24.46
N ILE A 328 6.00 37.61 -25.09
CA ILE A 328 6.91 38.17 -26.11
C ILE A 328 8.34 38.33 -25.55
N CYS A 329 8.48 38.58 -24.25
CA CYS A 329 9.74 38.87 -23.58
C CYS A 329 10.54 37.62 -23.20
N ASN A 330 9.91 36.48 -22.90
CA ASN A 330 10.60 35.24 -22.49
C ASN A 330 10.65 34.16 -23.58
N LYS A 331 10.08 34.42 -24.79
CA LYS A 331 10.15 33.45 -25.91
C LYS A 331 11.57 33.13 -26.38
N THR A 332 12.54 34.03 -26.13
CA THR A 332 13.94 33.90 -26.63
C THR A 332 14.99 33.70 -25.53
N GLN A 333 14.65 33.93 -24.26
CA GLN A 333 15.56 33.71 -23.13
C GLN A 333 14.76 33.21 -21.92
N TRP A 334 14.95 31.94 -21.59
CA TRP A 334 14.45 31.34 -20.37
C TRP A 334 15.61 31.23 -19.37
N LEU A 335 15.61 32.12 -18.37
CA LEU A 335 16.55 32.11 -17.25
C LEU A 335 16.00 31.22 -16.15
N VAL A 336 15.95 29.90 -16.41
CA VAL A 336 15.91 28.94 -15.30
C VAL A 336 17.31 28.99 -14.71
N THR A 337 17.47 29.55 -13.51
CA THR A 337 18.72 29.50 -12.74
C THR A 337 19.01 28.07 -12.29
N SER A 338 19.24 27.16 -13.25
CA SER A 338 20.02 25.97 -13.03
C SER A 338 21.37 26.18 -13.71
N LEU A 339 22.40 26.36 -12.89
CA LEU A 339 23.78 26.15 -13.32
C LEU A 339 23.88 24.68 -13.77
N GLU A 340 23.74 24.43 -15.08
CA GLU A 340 24.41 23.40 -15.88
C GLU A 340 23.70 23.18 -17.23
N ALA A 341 24.42 23.57 -18.29
CA ALA A 341 24.30 23.26 -19.73
C ALA A 341 22.97 23.54 -20.49
N PRO A 342 23.05 24.08 -21.73
CA PRO A 342 21.87 24.37 -22.54
C PRO A 342 21.34 23.08 -23.20
N ILE A 343 20.08 22.74 -22.95
CA ILE A 343 19.36 21.69 -23.68
C ILE A 343 18.52 22.34 -24.78
N LEU A 344 18.68 21.86 -26.00
CA LEU A 344 18.04 22.36 -27.23
C LEU A 344 16.60 21.83 -27.44
N GLN A 345 15.84 21.65 -26.37
CA GLN A 345 14.41 21.33 -26.41
C GLN A 345 13.66 22.44 -25.68
N SER A 346 12.55 22.92 -26.25
CA SER A 346 11.66 23.85 -25.52
C SER A 346 11.37 23.26 -24.14
N PRO A 347 11.74 23.95 -23.04
CA PRO A 347 11.66 23.37 -21.72
C PRO A 347 10.19 23.14 -21.36
N VAL A 348 9.81 21.87 -21.24
CA VAL A 348 8.53 21.46 -20.66
C VAL A 348 8.63 21.64 -19.16
N ASN A 349 7.73 22.43 -18.56
CA ASN A 349 7.66 22.56 -17.11
C ASN A 349 6.58 21.64 -16.52
N GLU A 350 6.84 21.09 -15.35
CA GLU A 350 5.83 20.41 -14.51
C GLU A 350 5.14 21.48 -13.64
N VAL A 351 3.88 21.79 -13.95
CA VAL A 351 3.12 22.89 -13.32
C VAL A 351 2.02 22.33 -12.44
N HIS A 352 2.03 22.69 -11.15
CA HIS A 352 1.04 22.22 -10.18
C HIS A 352 0.03 23.30 -9.80
N GLN A 353 -1.25 22.95 -9.80
CA GLN A 353 -2.32 23.72 -9.18
C GLN A 353 -3.01 22.91 -8.10
N TYR A 354 -3.41 23.59 -7.02
CA TYR A 354 -4.07 22.98 -5.87
C TYR A 354 -5.41 23.68 -5.65
N LYS A 355 -6.51 22.92 -5.63
CA LYS A 355 -7.86 23.47 -5.45
C LYS A 355 -8.63 22.72 -4.38
N LEU A 356 -8.95 23.46 -3.34
CA LEU A 356 -9.97 23.12 -2.37
C LEU A 356 -11.29 23.71 -2.85
N TYR A 357 -12.23 22.87 -3.26
CA TYR A 357 -13.59 23.31 -3.50
C TYR A 357 -14.41 23.05 -2.23
N SER A 358 -15.22 24.03 -1.82
CA SER A 358 -16.19 23.86 -0.75
C SER A 358 -17.49 23.24 -1.31
N GLY A 359 -18.04 22.26 -0.59
CA GLY A 359 -19.30 21.58 -0.96
C GLY A 359 -19.12 20.34 -1.84
N GLN A 360 -20.23 19.68 -2.21
CA GLN A 360 -20.26 18.47 -3.04
C GLN A 360 -20.27 18.81 -4.54
N ARG A 361 -19.26 19.56 -5.00
CA ARG A 361 -19.17 19.91 -6.43
C ARG A 361 -18.02 19.15 -7.06
N ASN A 362 -18.36 18.12 -7.80
CA ASN A 362 -17.39 17.37 -8.58
C ASN A 362 -16.71 18.28 -9.61
N ILE A 363 -15.41 18.07 -9.83
CA ILE A 363 -14.69 18.78 -10.86
C ILE A 363 -15.25 18.43 -12.25
N ARG A 364 -15.39 19.46 -13.09
CA ARG A 364 -15.80 19.34 -14.49
C ARG A 364 -14.65 19.68 -15.43
N GLU A 365 -14.73 19.18 -16.66
CA GLU A 365 -13.72 19.47 -17.69
C GLU A 365 -13.51 20.97 -17.92
N ALA A 366 -14.58 21.77 -17.96
CA ALA A 366 -14.49 23.23 -18.13
C ALA A 366 -13.72 23.91 -16.98
N GLU A 367 -13.83 23.40 -15.75
CA GLU A 367 -13.10 23.94 -14.59
C GLU A 367 -11.64 23.55 -14.65
N TYR A 368 -11.34 22.31 -15.04
CA TYR A 368 -9.99 21.84 -15.29
C TYR A 368 -9.29 22.71 -16.34
N GLN A 369 -9.94 22.92 -17.50
CA GLN A 369 -9.41 23.74 -18.59
C GLN A 369 -9.17 25.18 -18.14
N LYS A 370 -10.09 25.75 -17.36
CA LYS A 370 -9.94 27.10 -16.80
C LYS A 370 -8.71 27.21 -15.88
N GLU A 371 -8.47 26.23 -15.02
CA GLU A 371 -7.28 26.25 -14.16
C GLU A 371 -5.98 26.00 -14.93
N ARG A 372 -6.01 25.12 -15.95
CA ARG A 372 -4.88 24.91 -16.87
C ARG A 372 -4.50 26.19 -17.60
N GLN A 373 -5.47 26.87 -18.23
CA GLN A 373 -5.23 28.11 -19.00
C GLN A 373 -4.66 29.24 -18.17
N LYS A 374 -4.98 29.29 -16.87
CA LYS A 374 -4.41 30.28 -15.93
C LYS A 374 -2.95 30.01 -15.59
N ALA A 375 -2.53 28.74 -15.59
CA ALA A 375 -1.31 28.33 -14.91
C ALA A 375 -0.23 27.79 -15.85
N ALA A 376 -0.59 27.23 -17.00
CA ALA A 376 0.30 26.45 -17.84
C ALA A 376 0.12 26.77 -19.32
N SER A 377 1.23 26.76 -20.07
CA SER A 377 1.23 26.88 -21.52
C SER A 377 0.74 25.59 -22.22
N SER A 378 0.73 25.56 -23.55
CA SER A 378 0.43 24.35 -24.32
C SER A 378 1.56 23.31 -24.25
N THR A 379 2.80 23.73 -23.97
CA THR A 379 3.97 22.85 -23.91
C THR A 379 4.23 22.29 -22.52
N ASP A 380 3.76 22.95 -21.46
CA ASP A 380 3.91 22.50 -20.08
C ASP A 380 3.07 21.25 -19.79
N PHE A 381 3.53 20.46 -18.82
CA PHE A 381 2.73 19.40 -18.21
C PHE A 381 2.00 19.93 -16.98
N PHE A 382 0.68 19.96 -17.05
CA PHE A 382 -0.15 20.55 -16.00
C PHE A 382 -0.77 19.48 -15.09
N ILE A 383 -0.62 19.62 -13.79
CA ILE A 383 -1.23 18.73 -12.79
C ILE A 383 -2.16 19.53 -11.89
N LEU A 384 -3.42 19.13 -11.85
CA LEU A 384 -4.39 19.66 -10.89
C LEU A 384 -4.60 18.67 -9.75
N TYR A 385 -4.32 19.13 -8.53
CA TYR A 385 -4.63 18.44 -7.29
C TYR A 385 -5.91 19.02 -6.70
N THR A 386 -6.88 18.17 -6.41
CA THR A 386 -8.15 18.60 -5.83
C THR A 386 -8.71 17.57 -4.85
N THR A 387 -9.52 18.05 -3.92
CA THR A 387 -10.20 17.26 -2.88
C THR A 387 -11.60 16.81 -3.30
N GLN A 388 -12.02 17.14 -4.52
CA GLN A 388 -13.31 16.72 -5.05
C GLN A 388 -13.15 15.45 -5.88
N GLU A 389 -14.24 14.71 -6.04
CA GLU A 389 -14.40 13.70 -7.08
C GLU A 389 -14.55 14.38 -8.45
N HIS A 390 -14.35 13.64 -9.53
CA HIS A 390 -14.67 14.10 -10.87
C HIS A 390 -16.11 13.73 -11.28
N SER A 391 -16.66 14.46 -12.23
CA SER A 391 -17.99 14.15 -12.80
C SER A 391 -17.84 13.45 -14.14
N GLY A 392 -18.40 12.24 -14.25
CA GLY A 392 -18.38 11.45 -15.49
C GLY A 392 -16.98 11.23 -16.07
N ASN A 393 -16.88 11.05 -17.39
CA ASN A 393 -15.61 10.94 -18.07
C ASN A 393 -15.05 12.32 -18.44
N ILE A 394 -14.15 12.87 -17.62
CA ILE A 394 -13.37 14.05 -18.01
C ILE A 394 -12.32 13.67 -19.05
N SER A 395 -12.35 14.33 -20.22
CA SER A 395 -11.25 14.28 -21.19
C SER A 395 -10.20 15.32 -20.81
N LEU A 396 -8.96 14.88 -20.56
CA LEU A 396 -7.88 15.81 -20.24
C LEU A 396 -7.18 16.25 -21.53
N PRO A 397 -6.75 17.53 -21.63
CA PRO A 397 -5.89 17.96 -22.73
C PRO A 397 -4.56 17.20 -22.76
N GLN A 398 -3.82 17.27 -23.86
CA GLN A 398 -2.46 16.74 -23.91
C GLN A 398 -1.58 17.37 -22.83
N ASN A 399 -0.64 16.59 -22.29
CA ASN A 399 0.30 16.99 -21.23
C ASN A 399 -0.43 17.47 -19.97
N SER A 400 -1.38 16.66 -19.49
CA SER A 400 -2.24 17.04 -18.39
C SER A 400 -2.47 15.85 -17.45
N ALA A 401 -2.59 16.14 -16.16
CA ALA A 401 -2.92 15.17 -15.13
C ALA A 401 -3.94 15.72 -14.12
N LEU A 402 -4.74 14.83 -13.56
CA LEU A 402 -5.70 15.10 -12.50
C LEU A 402 -5.51 14.13 -11.34
N VAL A 403 -5.28 14.68 -10.15
CA VAL A 403 -5.27 13.96 -8.87
C VAL A 403 -6.48 14.44 -8.06
N CYS A 404 -7.48 13.59 -7.94
CA CYS A 404 -8.79 13.88 -7.37
C CYS A 404 -9.19 12.74 -6.42
N GLN A 405 -10.23 12.94 -5.61
CA GLN A 405 -10.58 11.98 -4.55
C GLN A 405 -10.73 10.54 -5.06
N ASP A 406 -11.29 10.35 -6.27
CA ASP A 406 -11.48 9.04 -6.92
C ASP A 406 -10.19 8.22 -7.12
N ASN A 407 -9.04 8.89 -7.19
CA ASN A 407 -7.78 8.25 -7.50
C ASN A 407 -6.70 8.42 -6.41
N TRP A 408 -7.07 8.97 -5.26
CA TRP A 408 -6.14 9.19 -4.15
C TRP A 408 -5.54 7.91 -3.59
N ASP A 409 -6.32 6.82 -3.48
CA ASP A 409 -5.79 5.54 -3.03
C ASP A 409 -4.74 4.99 -4.00
N ARG A 410 -4.92 5.18 -5.32
CA ARG A 410 -3.92 4.77 -6.31
C ARG A 410 -2.70 5.70 -6.33
N TYR A 411 -2.90 7.01 -6.15
CA TYR A 411 -1.83 8.02 -6.27
C TYR A 411 -0.96 8.15 -5.02
N TYR A 412 -1.59 8.14 -3.83
CA TYR A 412 -0.93 8.29 -2.54
C TYR A 412 -0.74 6.96 -1.79
N GLY A 413 -1.42 5.89 -2.19
CA GLY A 413 -1.35 4.60 -1.52
C GLY A 413 -1.71 4.69 -0.05
N SER A 414 -0.80 4.18 0.79
CA SER A 414 -0.93 4.18 2.25
C SER A 414 -0.96 5.58 2.88
N PHE A 415 -0.69 6.65 2.12
CA PHE A 415 -0.75 8.04 2.57
C PHE A 415 -2.04 8.78 2.21
N ALA A 416 -2.95 8.18 1.42
CA ALA A 416 -4.18 8.84 0.98
C ALA A 416 -5.06 9.38 2.12
N GLY A 417 -5.14 8.69 3.27
CA GLY A 417 -5.89 9.16 4.44
C GLY A 417 -5.30 10.44 5.04
N ARG A 418 -3.97 10.58 5.04
CA ARG A 418 -3.29 11.82 5.44
C ARG A 418 -3.54 12.92 4.42
N ALA A 419 -3.43 12.59 3.12
CA ALA A 419 -3.77 13.52 2.05
C ALA A 419 -5.20 14.06 2.21
N PHE A 420 -6.15 13.21 2.63
CA PHE A 420 -7.52 13.59 2.94
C PHE A 420 -7.63 14.53 4.14
N ILE A 421 -6.99 14.22 5.28
CA ILE A 421 -7.06 15.12 6.44
C ILE A 421 -6.42 16.49 6.13
N TYR A 422 -5.29 16.51 5.42
CA TYR A 422 -4.64 17.76 4.99
C TYR A 422 -5.42 18.52 3.91
N GLY A 423 -6.18 17.82 3.06
CA GLY A 423 -6.92 18.40 1.94
C GLY A 423 -8.35 18.82 2.31
N SER A 424 -9.14 17.92 2.86
CA SER A 424 -10.59 18.08 3.00
C SER A 424 -10.99 18.75 4.31
N GLY A 425 -10.13 18.74 5.32
CA GLY A 425 -10.53 19.11 6.68
C GLY A 425 -11.63 18.16 7.18
N VAL A 426 -12.04 18.31 8.43
CA VAL A 426 -12.76 17.23 9.15
C VAL A 426 -14.26 17.19 8.84
N GLY A 427 -14.68 17.81 7.72
CA GLY A 427 -16.07 17.99 7.32
C GLY A 427 -16.52 17.21 6.09
N GLY A 428 -15.81 16.16 5.67
CA GLY A 428 -16.23 15.26 4.60
C GLY A 428 -16.87 14.00 5.17
N LYS A 429 -18.18 13.84 4.90
CA LYS A 429 -19.15 12.80 5.30
C LYS A 429 -18.62 11.49 5.90
#